data_AF-A0A6J4ITZ3-F1
#
_entry.id   AF-A0A6J4ITZ3-F1
#
_cell.length_a   1.000
_cell.length_b   1.000
_cell.length_c   1.000
_cell.angle_alpha   90.00
_cell.angle_beta   90.00
_cell.angle_gamma   90.00
#
_symmetry.space_group_name_H-M   'P 1'
#
loop_
_entity.id
_entity.type
_entity.pdbx_description
1 polymer ?
#
loop_
_entity_poly.entity_id
_entity_poly.type
_entity_poly.pdbx_seq_one_letter_code
_entity_poly.pdbx_strand_id
1 'polypeptide(L)'
;MSQNAVKRLYLMQVGSVPEYQIPIVCYLVQTGDGKNILIDSGLPEIIPEEASGFENGRDVIEQLASIGLEPDDIDTVISTHYDGDHAGRHAAFTKAQYVVQRVHHSDAASNPRYAAIRPQW
;
A
#
# COMPACT_ATOMS: atom_id res chain seq x y z
N MET A 1 14.78 16.67 -20.36
CA MET A 1 13.62 16.15 -19.60
C MET A 1 14.10 15.82 -18.20
N SER A 2 13.37 16.21 -17.15
CA SER A 2 13.73 15.82 -15.77
C SER A 2 13.76 14.30 -15.70
N GLN A 3 14.89 13.71 -15.30
CA GLN A 3 15.03 12.25 -15.24
C GLN A 3 14.02 11.62 -14.28
N ASN A 4 13.50 12.38 -13.32
CA ASN A 4 12.58 11.89 -12.29
C ASN A 4 11.10 12.17 -12.63
N ALA A 5 10.79 12.55 -13.87
CA ALA A 5 9.41 12.77 -14.29
C ALA A 5 8.60 11.45 -14.24
N VAL A 6 7.34 11.54 -13.85
CA VAL A 6 6.41 10.40 -13.91
C VAL A 6 6.23 9.98 -15.37
N LYS A 7 6.47 8.69 -15.66
CA LYS A 7 6.25 8.08 -16.98
C LYS A 7 4.95 7.29 -17.05
N ARG A 8 4.60 6.58 -15.97
CA ARG A 8 3.36 5.80 -15.87
C ARG A 8 2.79 5.88 -14.47
N LEU A 9 1.46 5.84 -14.42
CA LEU A 9 0.68 5.73 -13.19
C LEU A 9 -0.30 4.57 -13.37
N TYR A 10 -0.26 3.64 -12.44
CA TYR A 10 -1.20 2.53 -12.35
C TYR A 10 -2.16 2.81 -11.19
N LEU A 11 -3.46 2.68 -11.45
CA LEU A 11 -4.51 2.76 -10.43
C LEU A 11 -4.94 1.33 -10.12
N MET A 12 -4.70 0.86 -8.89
CA MET A 12 -4.96 -0.52 -8.49
C MET A 12 -6.06 -0.52 -7.45
N GLN A 13 -7.24 -1.01 -7.80
CA GLN A 13 -8.27 -1.32 -6.81
C GLN A 13 -7.95 -2.68 -6.19
N VAL A 14 -7.70 -2.68 -4.89
CA VAL A 14 -7.24 -3.84 -4.11
C VAL A 14 -8.29 -4.36 -3.13
N GLY A 15 -9.38 -3.62 -2.98
CA GLY A 15 -10.52 -4.03 -2.17
C GLY A 15 -11.66 -3.04 -2.30
N SER A 16 -12.63 -3.16 -1.40
CA SER A 16 -13.75 -2.21 -1.32
C SER A 16 -14.38 -2.19 0.07
N VAL A 17 -15.19 -1.17 0.30
CA VAL A 17 -16.20 -1.10 1.35
C VAL A 17 -17.57 -1.24 0.67
N PRO A 18 -18.14 -2.47 0.57
CA PRO A 18 -19.31 -2.72 -0.27
C PRO A 18 -20.54 -1.90 0.13
N GLU A 19 -20.76 -1.71 1.43
CA GLU A 19 -21.89 -0.91 1.97
C GLU A 19 -21.95 0.49 1.38
N TYR A 20 -20.78 1.11 1.16
CA TYR A 20 -20.66 2.49 0.66
C TYR A 20 -20.22 2.57 -0.81
N GLN A 21 -19.98 1.43 -1.47
CA GLN A 21 -19.45 1.36 -2.83
C GLN A 21 -18.12 2.13 -2.98
N ILE A 22 -17.30 2.15 -1.93
CA ILE A 22 -16.00 2.85 -1.94
C ILE A 22 -14.91 1.86 -2.31
N PRO A 23 -14.09 2.12 -3.35
CA PRO A 23 -12.95 1.28 -3.65
C PRO A 23 -11.81 1.55 -2.67
N ILE A 24 -11.10 0.49 -2.28
CA ILE A 24 -9.79 0.59 -1.63
C ILE A 24 -8.74 0.47 -2.72
N VAL A 25 -7.80 1.40 -2.72
CA VAL A 25 -6.86 1.57 -3.82
C VAL A 25 -5.43 1.73 -3.31
N CYS A 26 -4.49 1.34 -4.15
CA CYS A 26 -3.12 1.80 -4.10
C CYS A 26 -2.68 2.24 -5.49
N TYR A 27 -1.54 2.92 -5.58
CA TYR A 27 -1.04 3.46 -6.83
C TYR A 27 0.42 3.08 -7.04
N LEU A 28 0.78 2.69 -8.26
CA LEU A 28 2.18 2.53 -8.64
C LEU A 28 2.57 3.64 -9.61
N VAL A 29 3.65 4.33 -9.29
CA VAL A 29 4.29 5.34 -10.15
C VAL A 29 5.58 4.76 -10.68
N GLN A 30 5.76 4.80 -12.00
CA GLN A 30 7.04 4.51 -12.64
C GLN A 30 7.65 5.79 -13.18
N THR A 31 8.89 6.07 -12.78
CA THR A 31 9.59 7.32 -13.10
C THR A 31 10.52 7.19 -14.31
N GLY A 32 11.00 8.34 -14.79
CA GLY A 32 11.88 8.42 -15.95
C GLY A 32 13.22 7.72 -15.80
N ASP A 33 13.75 7.68 -14.58
CA ASP A 33 14.98 7.08 -14.10
C ASP A 33 14.80 5.62 -13.66
N GLY A 34 13.63 5.03 -13.89
CA GLY A 34 13.37 3.61 -13.69
C GLY A 34 13.02 3.21 -12.27
N LYS A 35 12.56 4.15 -11.43
CA LYS A 35 12.09 3.86 -10.08
C LYS A 35 10.63 3.45 -10.05
N ASN A 36 10.32 2.51 -9.16
CA ASN A 36 8.97 2.08 -8.83
C ASN A 36 8.59 2.63 -7.44
N ILE A 37 7.61 3.53 -7.41
CA ILE A 37 7.10 4.12 -6.17
C ILE A 37 5.69 3.62 -5.97
N LEU A 38 5.46 2.86 -4.91
CA LEU A 38 4.14 2.42 -4.48
C LEU A 38 3.57 3.43 -3.47
N ILE A 39 2.31 3.82 -3.64
CA ILE A 39 1.57 4.69 -2.70
C ILE A 39 0.48 3.83 -2.09
N ASP A 40 0.64 3.56 -0.79
CA ASP A 40 -0.13 2.58 -0.01
C ASP A 40 -0.04 1.14 -0.55
N SER A 41 -0.42 0.16 0.28
CA SER A 41 -0.29 -1.26 -0.02
C SER A 41 -1.60 -2.05 0.10
N GLY A 42 -2.70 -1.37 0.42
CA GLY A 42 -4.03 -1.97 0.45
C GLY A 42 -4.34 -2.71 1.75
N LEU A 43 -5.29 -3.63 1.65
CA LEU A 43 -5.78 -4.48 2.73
C LEU A 43 -4.82 -5.65 3.06
N PRO A 44 -4.84 -6.17 4.30
CA PRO A 44 -4.13 -7.39 4.63
C PRO A 44 -4.77 -8.62 3.96
N GLU A 45 -3.98 -9.68 3.77
CA GLU A 45 -4.47 -10.96 3.22
C GLU A 45 -5.66 -11.50 4.00
N ILE A 46 -5.54 -11.45 5.32
CA ILE A 46 -6.55 -11.87 6.26
C ILE A 46 -7.07 -10.61 6.91
N ILE A 47 -8.31 -10.24 6.56
CA ILE A 47 -9.00 -9.09 7.13
C ILE A 47 -9.35 -9.40 8.60
N PRO A 48 -8.95 -8.56 9.56
CA PRO A 48 -9.33 -8.71 10.96
C PRO A 48 -10.85 -8.72 11.15
N GLU A 49 -11.36 -9.43 12.15
CA GLU A 49 -12.80 -9.57 12.41
C GLU A 49 -13.47 -8.20 12.65
N GLU A 50 -12.79 -7.31 13.36
CA GLU A 50 -13.21 -5.93 13.62
C GLU A 50 -13.33 -5.07 12.36
N ALA A 51 -12.81 -5.55 11.23
CA ALA A 51 -12.76 -4.87 9.95
C ALA A 51 -13.66 -5.55 8.90
N SER A 52 -14.70 -6.28 9.36
CA SER A 52 -15.64 -7.06 8.52
C SER A 52 -16.41 -6.27 7.46
N GLY A 53 -16.36 -4.94 7.49
CA GLY A 53 -16.93 -4.08 6.46
C GLY A 53 -16.09 -3.99 5.18
N PHE A 54 -14.87 -4.52 5.20
CA PHE A 54 -13.98 -4.57 4.04
C PHE A 54 -14.11 -5.89 3.28
N GLU A 55 -13.94 -5.80 1.96
CA GLU A 55 -13.84 -6.95 1.07
C GLU A 55 -12.53 -6.88 0.28
N ASN A 56 -11.77 -7.98 0.30
CA ASN A 56 -10.54 -8.10 -0.48
C ASN A 56 -10.85 -8.24 -1.98
N GLY A 57 -10.11 -7.50 -2.79
CA GLY A 57 -10.12 -7.61 -4.24
C GLY A 57 -8.92 -8.39 -4.76
N ARG A 58 -8.44 -8.03 -5.96
CA ARG A 58 -7.13 -8.51 -6.43
C ARG A 58 -6.04 -7.87 -5.60
N ASP A 59 -5.18 -8.68 -5.01
CA ASP A 59 -4.12 -8.21 -4.12
C ASP A 59 -3.11 -7.31 -4.87
N VAL A 60 -2.46 -6.37 -4.17
CA VAL A 60 -1.42 -5.52 -4.76
C VAL A 60 -0.28 -6.34 -5.36
N ILE A 61 0.12 -7.44 -4.71
CA ILE A 61 1.19 -8.33 -5.18
C ILE A 61 0.78 -9.02 -6.48
N GLU A 62 -0.48 -9.48 -6.57
CA GLU A 62 -1.02 -10.08 -7.80
C GLU A 62 -1.12 -9.07 -8.95
N GLN A 63 -1.43 -7.81 -8.64
CA GLN A 63 -1.49 -6.75 -9.63
C GLN A 63 -0.10 -6.36 -10.12
N LEU A 64 0.89 -6.24 -9.23
CA LEU A 64 2.30 -6.04 -9.59
C LEU A 64 2.83 -7.18 -10.46
N ALA A 65 2.57 -8.44 -10.08
CA ALA A 65 2.98 -9.61 -10.86
C ALA A 65 2.38 -9.60 -12.27
N SER A 66 1.13 -9.13 -12.42
CA SER A 66 0.48 -9.05 -13.74
C SER A 66 1.11 -8.04 -14.71
N ILE A 67 1.98 -7.15 -14.21
CA ILE A 67 2.79 -6.21 -15.02
C ILE A 67 4.29 -6.54 -14.98
N GLY A 68 4.65 -7.72 -14.47
CA GLY A 68 6.02 -8.22 -14.42
C GLY A 68 6.90 -7.61 -13.34
N LEU A 69 6.30 -7.17 -12.23
CA LEU A 69 7.01 -6.68 -11.04
C LEU A 69 6.79 -7.61 -9.86
N GLU A 70 7.81 -7.72 -9.02
CA GLU A 70 7.77 -8.37 -7.71
C GLU A 70 7.85 -7.32 -6.59
N PRO A 71 7.49 -7.63 -5.33
CA PRO A 71 7.64 -6.69 -4.22
C PRO A 71 9.06 -6.12 -4.07
N ASP A 72 10.06 -6.92 -4.42
CA ASP A 72 11.48 -6.55 -4.38
C ASP A 72 11.88 -5.52 -5.45
N ASP A 73 11.05 -5.32 -6.48
CA ASP A 73 11.25 -4.28 -7.50
C ASP A 73 10.75 -2.90 -7.05
N ILE A 74 10.09 -2.80 -5.90
CA ILE A 74 9.58 -1.53 -5.36
C ILE A 74 10.71 -0.81 -4.63
N ASP A 75 11.09 0.36 -5.13
CA ASP A 75 12.14 1.18 -4.54
C ASP A 75 11.65 1.99 -3.33
N THR A 76 10.40 2.43 -3.37
CA THR A 76 9.83 3.32 -2.35
C THR A 76 8.37 2.99 -2.11
N VAL A 77 8.00 2.95 -0.83
CA VAL A 77 6.60 2.92 -0.40
C VAL A 77 6.29 4.24 0.29
N ILE A 78 5.34 4.99 -0.25
CA ILE A 78 4.75 6.15 0.41
C ILE A 78 3.54 5.64 1.18
N SER A 79 3.64 5.61 2.51
CA SER A 79 2.50 5.31 3.38
C SER A 79 1.78 6.60 3.67
N THR A 80 0.56 6.78 3.14
CA THR A 80 -0.25 7.97 3.44
C THR A 80 -0.61 7.99 4.92
N HIS A 81 -0.94 6.82 5.46
CA HIS A 81 -1.17 6.55 6.87
C HIS A 81 -1.07 5.03 7.16
N TYR A 82 -1.33 4.65 8.41
CA TYR A 82 -1.24 3.27 8.91
C TYR A 82 -2.58 2.57 9.09
N ASP A 83 -3.65 3.00 8.43
CA ASP A 83 -4.91 2.22 8.49
C ASP A 83 -4.79 0.93 7.69
N GLY A 84 -5.57 -0.08 8.07
CA GLY A 84 -5.42 -1.44 7.55
C GLY A 84 -5.69 -1.57 6.06
N ASP A 85 -6.54 -0.70 5.52
CA ASP A 85 -6.85 -0.57 4.10
C ASP A 85 -5.77 0.18 3.30
N HIS A 86 -4.78 0.76 3.97
CA HIS A 86 -3.64 1.45 3.34
C HIS A 86 -2.29 0.77 3.61
N ALA A 87 -2.13 0.09 4.74
CA ALA A 87 -0.87 -0.46 5.22
C ALA A 87 -0.87 -1.98 5.40
N GLY A 88 -1.90 -2.67 4.91
CA GLY A 88 -2.14 -4.08 5.14
C GLY A 88 -1.13 -5.03 4.50
N ARG A 89 -0.32 -4.58 3.54
CA ARG A 89 0.72 -5.38 2.87
C ARG A 89 2.14 -4.82 3.00
N HIS A 90 2.37 -3.88 3.91
CA HIS A 90 3.69 -3.25 4.04
C HIS A 90 4.82 -4.26 4.24
N ALA A 91 4.62 -5.32 5.01
CA ALA A 91 5.65 -6.33 5.28
C ALA A 91 6.12 -7.10 4.03
N ALA A 92 5.39 -7.02 2.91
CA ALA A 92 5.82 -7.62 1.65
C ALA A 92 6.97 -6.87 0.97
N PHE A 93 7.13 -5.56 1.21
CA PHE A 93 8.04 -4.68 0.48
C PHE A 93 9.34 -4.41 1.25
N THR A 94 10.01 -5.49 1.66
CA THR A 94 11.16 -5.43 2.61
C THR A 94 12.38 -4.66 2.11
N LYS A 95 12.54 -4.49 0.80
CA LYS A 95 13.66 -3.74 0.19
C LYS A 95 13.36 -2.26 -0.05
N ALA A 96 12.10 -1.84 0.09
CA ALA A 96 11.69 -0.49 -0.21
C ALA A 96 12.12 0.50 0.88
N GLN A 97 12.39 1.74 0.48
CA GLN A 97 12.47 2.87 1.41
C GLN A 97 11.05 3.32 1.76
N TYR A 98 10.73 3.45 3.04
CA TYR A 98 9.42 3.93 3.49
C TYR A 98 9.44 5.44 3.73
N VAL A 99 8.52 6.15 3.08
CA VAL A 99 8.26 7.57 3.31
C VAL A 99 6.92 7.71 4.01
N VAL A 100 6.95 8.28 5.20
CA VAL A 100 5.78 8.43 6.06
C VAL A 100 5.84 9.75 6.83
N GLN A 101 4.68 10.29 7.18
CA GLN A 101 4.60 11.50 8.00
C GLN A 101 5.13 11.19 9.41
N ARG A 102 6.08 12.01 9.90
CA ARG A 102 6.83 11.77 11.15
C ARG A 102 5.95 11.61 12.40
N VAL A 103 4.97 12.48 12.57
CA VAL A 103 4.03 12.45 13.72
C VAL A 103 3.19 11.19 13.65
N HIS A 104 2.70 10.83 12.48
CA HIS A 104 1.95 9.60 12.28
C HIS A 104 2.78 8.38 12.63
N HIS A 105 4.00 8.29 12.11
CA HIS A 105 4.92 7.20 12.42
C HIS A 105 5.23 7.09 13.93
N SER A 106 5.39 8.23 14.61
CA SER A 106 5.64 8.26 16.05
C SER A 106 4.43 7.78 16.87
N ASP A 107 3.21 8.12 16.43
CA ASP A 107 1.96 7.73 17.09
C ASP A 107 1.61 6.25 16.86
N ALA A 108 1.96 5.72 15.67
CA ALA A 108 1.52 4.43 15.18
C ALA A 108 1.81 3.27 16.15
N ALA A 109 3.01 3.25 16.75
CA ALA A 109 3.44 2.20 17.66
C ALA A 109 2.56 2.05 18.91
N SER A 110 1.99 3.15 19.41
CA SER A 110 1.14 3.18 20.61
C SER A 110 -0.35 3.25 20.32
N ASN A 111 -0.75 3.77 19.16
CA ASN A 111 -2.16 4.03 18.87
C ASN A 111 -2.94 2.73 18.64
N PRO A 112 -4.00 2.44 19.43
CA PRO A 112 -4.75 1.19 19.34
C PRO A 112 -5.48 1.02 18.00
N ARG A 113 -5.76 2.10 17.27
CA ARG A 113 -6.36 2.06 15.93
C ARG A 113 -5.62 1.11 14.98
N TYR A 114 -4.31 1.01 15.15
CA TYR A 114 -3.46 0.25 14.24
C TYR A 114 -3.04 -1.11 14.78
N ALA A 115 -3.47 -1.49 15.98
CA ALA A 115 -2.97 -2.67 16.68
C ALA A 115 -3.06 -3.95 15.84
N ALA A 116 -4.15 -4.13 15.11
CA ALA A 116 -4.42 -5.31 14.30
C ALA A 116 -3.44 -5.50 13.13
N ILE A 117 -2.84 -4.41 12.63
CA ILE A 117 -1.98 -4.45 11.44
C ILE A 117 -0.50 -4.17 11.73
N ARG A 118 -0.10 -3.99 13.00
CA ARG A 118 1.31 -3.82 13.38
C ARG A 118 2.25 -4.91 12.86
N PRO A 119 1.85 -6.20 12.74
CA PRO A 119 2.70 -7.22 12.14
C PRO A 119 3.09 -6.94 10.67
N GLN A 120 2.43 -5.98 10.01
CA GLN A 120 2.74 -5.58 8.65
C GLN A 120 3.82 -4.49 8.57
N TRP A 121 4.36 -3.98 9.68
CA TRP A 121 5.26 -2.82 9.69
C TRP A 121 6.74 -3.17 9.75
#